data_AF-A0A9E4JJL3-F1
#
_entry.id   AF-A0A9E4JJL3-F1
#
_cell.length_a   1.000
_cell.length_b   1.000
_cell.length_c   1.000
_cell.angle_alpha   90.00
_cell.angle_beta   90.00
_cell.angle_gamma   90.00
#
_symmetry.space_group_name_H-M   'P 1'
#
loop_
_entity.id
_entity.type
_entity.pdbx_description
1 polymer ?
#
loop_
_entity_poly.entity_id
_entity_poly.type
_entity_poly.pdbx_seq_one_letter_code
_entity_poly.pdbx_strand_id
1 'polypeptide(L)'
;MMVSQLPKSEQVRQALAEIAAFEGSKVPGVWRGLDKNQLIAQLRSRVNNPLTLNQGSQPFCGPAVIIFELIRRDPLYYVKICRNLFQIGGFHTRSERWISASEKLRNAEGNYQMPQVDWMILSTLRESENLLVPVQPNSPDIIRNLGGMTKPWEIGEWVKEILGYQKHQYKNTYLFGDLKAMLEVSEVLNSGGVALALINDGGLLRNQPPRIPYPSHWVSILSDISILSTNSVKFEVYTWAKTMQVQVDEVAFKTHFWGVVMGQDQ
;
A
#
# COMPACT_ATOMS: atom_id res chain seq x y z
N MET A 1 -2.19 -20.62 9.59
CA MET A 1 -0.79 -20.48 9.13
C MET A 1 -0.63 -19.07 8.57
N MET A 2 0.49 -18.38 8.79
CA MET A 2 0.72 -17.07 8.15
C MET A 2 0.82 -17.28 6.63
N VAL A 3 -0.09 -16.69 5.87
CA VAL A 3 -0.12 -16.75 4.39
C VAL A 3 0.68 -15.56 3.80
N SER A 4 1.54 -14.92 4.59
CA SER A 4 2.40 -13.84 4.12
C SER A 4 3.72 -14.40 3.58
N GLN A 5 3.75 -14.69 2.28
CA GLN A 5 5.01 -14.99 1.59
C GLN A 5 5.98 -13.81 1.76
N LEU A 6 7.03 -13.97 2.58
CA LEU A 6 8.17 -13.08 2.61
C LEU A 6 8.90 -13.13 1.26
N PRO A 7 9.64 -12.07 0.88
CA PRO A 7 10.32 -12.07 -0.41
C PRO A 7 11.30 -13.23 -0.51
N LYS A 8 11.37 -13.87 -1.69
CA LYS A 8 12.29 -14.99 -1.93
C LYS A 8 13.72 -14.49 -1.73
N SER A 9 14.56 -15.29 -1.06
CA SER A 9 15.95 -14.92 -0.71
C SER A 9 16.76 -14.44 -1.92
N GLU A 10 16.53 -15.03 -3.09
CA GLU A 10 17.18 -14.63 -4.34
C GLU A 10 16.76 -13.23 -4.83
N GLN A 11 15.47 -12.90 -4.78
CA GLN A 11 14.98 -11.56 -5.17
C GLN A 11 15.51 -10.50 -4.21
N VAL A 12 15.61 -10.80 -2.92
CA VAL A 12 16.24 -9.91 -1.92
C VAL A 12 17.71 -9.65 -2.28
N ARG A 13 18.47 -10.70 -2.61
CA ARG A 13 19.88 -10.59 -3.01
C ARG A 13 20.04 -9.71 -4.26
N GLN A 14 19.19 -9.92 -5.27
CA GLN A 14 19.19 -9.10 -6.49
C GLN A 14 18.82 -7.64 -6.19
N ALA A 15 17.81 -7.40 -5.35
CA ALA A 15 17.43 -6.07 -4.93
C ALA A 15 18.57 -5.34 -4.20
N LEU A 16 19.26 -6.02 -3.29
CA LEU A 16 20.44 -5.46 -2.59
C LEU A 16 21.60 -5.15 -3.56
N ALA A 17 21.83 -5.99 -4.56
CA ALA A 17 22.81 -5.72 -5.61
C ALA A 17 22.43 -4.49 -6.47
N GLU A 18 21.15 -4.35 -6.82
CA GLU A 18 20.63 -3.18 -7.53
C GLU A 18 20.77 -1.91 -6.69
N ILE A 19 20.54 -1.97 -5.37
CA ILE A 19 20.78 -0.83 -4.47
C ILE A 19 22.28 -0.47 -4.44
N ALA A 20 23.19 -1.44 -4.40
CA ALA A 20 24.63 -1.17 -4.45
C ALA A 20 25.05 -0.51 -5.77
N ALA A 21 24.48 -0.98 -6.90
CA ALA A 21 24.68 -0.34 -8.20
C ALA A 21 24.12 1.09 -8.24
N PHE A 22 22.94 1.32 -7.63
CA PHE A 22 22.36 2.65 -7.51
C PHE A 22 23.22 3.57 -6.65
N GLU A 23 23.75 3.09 -5.52
CA GLU A 23 24.67 3.82 -4.65
C GLU A 23 25.91 4.30 -5.41
N GLY A 24 26.54 3.42 -6.20
CA GLY A 24 27.70 3.76 -7.04
C GLY A 24 27.39 4.62 -8.28
N SER A 25 26.12 4.76 -8.67
CA SER A 25 25.72 5.54 -9.85
C SER A 25 26.01 7.04 -9.69
N LYS A 26 26.66 7.63 -10.69
CA LYS A 26 26.94 9.09 -10.74
C LYS A 26 25.81 9.93 -11.34
N VAL A 27 24.76 9.31 -11.86
CA VAL A 27 23.58 10.02 -12.38
C VAL A 27 22.95 10.83 -11.24
N PRO A 28 22.79 12.17 -11.39
CA PRO A 28 22.22 13.02 -10.36
C PRO A 28 20.74 12.70 -10.13
N GLY A 29 20.22 13.12 -8.98
CA GLY A 29 18.79 13.07 -8.70
C GLY A 29 18.05 14.25 -9.30
N VAL A 30 16.79 14.05 -9.69
CA VAL A 30 15.89 15.11 -10.14
C VAL A 30 15.06 15.72 -9.00
N TRP A 31 15.27 15.25 -7.77
CA TRP A 31 14.56 15.70 -6.58
C TRP A 31 15.41 16.68 -5.80
N ARG A 32 14.84 17.86 -5.51
CA ARG A 32 15.56 18.94 -4.85
C ARG A 32 15.78 18.67 -3.36
N GLY A 33 14.77 18.11 -2.69
CA GLY A 33 14.76 17.89 -1.25
C GLY A 33 15.07 16.46 -0.80
N LEU A 34 15.58 15.58 -1.67
CA LEU A 34 15.91 14.19 -1.32
C LEU A 34 17.42 13.94 -1.33
N ASP A 35 17.91 13.30 -0.27
CA ASP A 35 19.30 12.89 -0.11
C ASP A 35 19.49 11.43 -0.56
N LYS A 36 20.39 11.22 -1.52
CA LYS A 36 20.63 9.90 -2.10
C LYS A 36 21.07 8.88 -1.04
N ASN A 37 21.93 9.27 -0.10
CA ASN A 37 22.45 8.34 0.90
C ASN A 37 21.34 7.88 1.86
N GLN A 38 20.44 8.79 2.25
CA GLN A 38 19.24 8.44 3.02
C GLN A 38 18.32 7.49 2.24
N LEU A 39 18.07 7.75 0.95
CA LEU A 39 17.27 6.85 0.11
C LEU A 39 17.88 5.46 0.05
N ILE A 40 19.19 5.37 -0.18
CA ILE A 40 19.97 4.13 -0.25
C ILE A 40 19.90 3.33 1.06
N ALA A 41 20.00 3.99 2.21
CA ALA A 41 19.84 3.35 3.51
C ALA A 41 18.39 2.86 3.75
N GLN A 42 17.39 3.69 3.42
CA GLN A 42 15.99 3.35 3.59
C GLN A 42 15.54 2.22 2.66
N LEU A 43 16.01 2.19 1.41
CA LEU A 43 15.76 1.09 0.47
C LEU A 43 16.21 -0.26 1.06
N ARG A 44 17.42 -0.32 1.63
CA ARG A 44 17.90 -1.54 2.31
C ARG A 44 16.99 -1.92 3.48
N SER A 45 16.56 -0.95 4.27
CA SER A 45 15.63 -1.19 5.38
C SER A 45 14.32 -1.82 4.90
N ARG A 46 13.73 -1.34 3.79
CA ARG A 46 12.47 -1.90 3.24
C ARG A 46 12.69 -3.29 2.65
N VAL A 47 13.74 -3.48 1.86
CA VAL A 47 14.06 -4.77 1.24
C VAL A 47 14.32 -5.85 2.30
N ASN A 48 15.00 -5.51 3.40
CA ASN A 48 15.25 -6.45 4.50
C ASN A 48 14.01 -6.65 5.39
N ASN A 49 13.17 -5.63 5.54
CA ASN A 49 11.94 -5.70 6.32
C ASN A 49 10.84 -4.80 5.71
N PRO A 50 9.90 -5.39 4.94
CA PRO A 50 8.82 -4.65 4.29
C PRO A 50 7.92 -3.90 5.28
N LEU A 51 7.83 -4.36 6.54
CA LEU A 51 7.04 -3.69 7.58
C LEU A 51 7.59 -2.31 7.94
N THR A 52 8.80 -1.96 7.52
CA THR A 52 9.38 -0.64 7.82
C THR A 52 8.84 0.49 6.95
N LEU A 53 8.08 0.19 5.88
CA LEU A 53 7.43 1.19 5.04
C LEU A 53 6.47 2.04 5.86
N ASN A 54 6.63 3.37 5.80
CA ASN A 54 5.97 4.28 6.73
C ASN A 54 5.34 5.47 5.98
N GLN A 55 4.00 5.49 5.96
CA GLN A 55 3.21 6.59 5.40
C GLN A 55 3.13 7.84 6.29
N GLY A 56 3.79 7.86 7.45
CA GLY A 56 3.74 8.97 8.40
C GLY A 56 2.31 9.36 8.77
N SER A 57 2.05 10.66 8.85
CA SER A 57 0.71 11.24 9.05
C SER A 57 -0.02 11.56 7.72
N GLN A 58 0.54 11.17 6.58
CA GLN A 58 0.01 11.52 5.26
C GLN A 58 -1.12 10.55 4.84
N PRO A 59 -2.11 11.00 4.03
CA PRO A 59 -3.22 10.17 3.56
C PRO A 59 -2.81 9.21 2.44
N PHE A 60 -1.71 8.46 2.63
CA PHE A 60 -1.14 7.54 1.65
C PHE A 60 -1.45 6.07 1.96
N CYS A 61 -2.51 5.75 2.69
CA CYS A 61 -2.83 4.36 3.04
C CYS A 61 -3.02 3.47 1.81
N GLY A 62 -3.67 3.98 0.75
CA GLY A 62 -3.81 3.28 -0.53
C GLY A 62 -2.46 2.98 -1.21
N PRO A 63 -1.64 4.00 -1.53
CA PRO A 63 -0.28 3.78 -2.03
C PRO A 63 0.57 2.87 -1.13
N ALA A 64 0.44 3.00 0.20
CA ALA A 64 1.24 2.27 1.15
C ALA A 64 0.96 0.76 1.11
N VAL A 65 -0.30 0.35 0.98
CA VAL A 65 -0.62 -1.09 0.87
C VAL A 65 -0.12 -1.68 -0.44
N ILE A 66 -0.15 -0.92 -1.54
CA ILE A 66 0.42 -1.36 -2.83
C ILE A 66 1.93 -1.51 -2.73
N ILE A 67 2.65 -0.49 -2.23
CA ILE A 67 4.11 -0.55 -2.16
C ILE A 67 4.58 -1.58 -1.14
N PHE A 68 3.88 -1.75 -0.03
CA PHE A 68 4.15 -2.84 0.91
C PHE A 68 4.08 -4.21 0.22
N GLU A 69 3.00 -4.48 -0.53
CA GLU A 69 2.85 -5.72 -1.28
C GLU A 69 3.91 -5.87 -2.36
N LEU A 70 4.28 -4.78 -3.04
CA LEU A 70 5.35 -4.78 -4.02
C LEU A 70 6.70 -5.17 -3.40
N ILE A 71 7.08 -4.55 -2.27
CA ILE A 71 8.35 -4.86 -1.59
C ILE A 71 8.38 -6.34 -1.18
N ARG A 72 7.26 -6.86 -0.64
CA ARG A 72 7.16 -8.23 -0.18
C ARG A 72 7.24 -9.26 -1.31
N ARG A 73 6.74 -8.95 -2.50
CA ARG A 73 6.61 -9.92 -3.61
C ARG A 73 7.66 -9.74 -4.72
N ASP A 74 8.09 -8.52 -4.96
CA ASP A 74 9.11 -8.17 -5.96
C ASP A 74 9.97 -6.98 -5.49
N PRO A 75 10.86 -7.19 -4.51
CA PRO A 75 11.72 -6.13 -3.98
C PRO A 75 12.68 -5.58 -5.03
N LEU A 76 13.04 -6.38 -6.06
CA LEU A 76 13.90 -5.92 -7.14
C LEU A 76 13.17 -4.85 -7.98
N TYR A 77 11.92 -5.10 -8.36
CA TYR A 77 11.14 -4.14 -9.11
C TYR A 77 10.85 -2.87 -8.30
N TYR A 78 10.58 -2.99 -7.00
CA TYR A 78 10.51 -1.84 -6.09
C TYR A 78 11.77 -0.96 -6.14
N VAL A 79 12.96 -1.55 -6.02
CA VAL A 79 14.23 -0.81 -6.06
C VAL A 79 14.41 -0.11 -7.41
N LYS A 80 14.10 -0.79 -8.53
CA LYS A 80 14.17 -0.20 -9.87
C LYS A 80 13.23 1.00 -10.02
N ILE A 81 12.00 0.90 -9.51
CA ILE A 81 11.05 2.02 -9.48
C ILE A 81 11.63 3.19 -8.69
N CYS A 82 12.13 2.97 -7.47
CA CYS A 82 12.69 4.05 -6.65
C CYS A 82 13.93 4.69 -7.30
N ARG A 83 14.81 3.89 -7.91
CA ARG A 83 15.96 4.40 -8.65
C ARG A 83 15.52 5.29 -9.82
N ASN A 84 14.57 4.82 -10.62
CA ASN A 84 14.06 5.58 -11.77
C ASN A 84 13.35 6.86 -11.31
N LEU A 85 12.51 6.79 -10.28
CA LEU A 85 11.90 7.97 -9.68
C LEU A 85 12.97 8.98 -9.26
N PHE A 86 14.03 8.55 -8.58
CA PHE A 86 15.09 9.46 -8.15
C PHE A 86 15.87 10.07 -9.31
N GLN A 87 16.26 9.27 -10.31
CA GLN A 87 17.19 9.67 -11.36
C GLN A 87 16.53 10.34 -12.56
N ILE A 88 15.30 9.95 -12.90
CA ILE A 88 14.58 10.43 -14.09
C ILE A 88 13.17 10.96 -13.78
N GLY A 89 12.69 10.82 -12.54
CA GLY A 89 11.44 11.43 -12.09
C GLY A 89 10.18 10.61 -12.36
N GLY A 90 10.31 9.39 -12.86
CA GLY A 90 9.20 8.49 -13.15
C GLY A 90 9.65 7.07 -13.46
N PHE A 91 8.70 6.19 -13.73
CA PHE A 91 8.93 4.79 -14.08
C PHE A 91 7.83 4.27 -15.01
N HIS A 92 8.14 3.23 -15.76
CA HIS A 92 7.14 2.45 -16.49
C HIS A 92 6.56 1.37 -15.58
N THR A 93 5.23 1.21 -15.61
CA THR A 93 4.50 0.09 -15.00
C THR A 93 4.80 -1.21 -15.76
N ARG A 94 4.30 -2.34 -15.26
CA ARG A 94 4.49 -3.65 -15.93
C ARG A 94 3.77 -3.76 -17.27
N SER A 95 2.79 -2.89 -17.52
CA SER A 95 2.08 -2.76 -18.80
C SER A 95 2.61 -1.59 -19.63
N GLU A 96 3.78 -1.06 -19.28
CA GLU A 96 4.47 0.04 -19.95
C GLU A 96 3.80 1.43 -19.83
N ARG A 97 2.81 1.62 -18.95
CA ARG A 97 2.28 2.96 -18.63
C ARG A 97 3.34 3.77 -17.89
N TRP A 98 3.54 5.02 -18.30
CA TRP A 98 4.45 5.93 -17.60
C TRP A 98 3.77 6.60 -16.40
N ILE A 99 4.37 6.48 -15.21
CA ILE A 99 3.97 7.18 -13.99
C ILE A 99 5.15 8.05 -13.55
N SER A 100 4.91 9.35 -13.33
CA SER A 100 5.96 10.30 -12.94
C SER A 100 5.52 11.29 -11.89
N ALA A 101 6.49 11.74 -11.09
CA ALA A 101 6.34 12.90 -10.23
C ALA A 101 6.38 14.17 -11.07
N SER A 102 5.45 15.09 -10.80
CA SER A 102 5.45 16.42 -11.38
C SER A 102 6.69 17.20 -10.93
N GLU A 103 7.03 18.24 -11.70
CA GLU A 103 8.09 19.17 -11.29
C GLU A 103 7.80 19.81 -9.92
N LYS A 104 6.53 20.16 -9.65
CA LYS A 104 6.11 20.70 -8.36
C LYS A 104 6.41 19.73 -7.21
N LEU A 105 6.11 18.45 -7.41
CA LEU A 105 6.37 17.42 -6.40
C LEU A 105 7.88 17.20 -6.20
N ARG A 106 8.66 17.15 -7.29
CA ARG A 106 10.13 17.00 -7.22
C ARG A 106 10.84 18.19 -6.56
N ASN A 107 10.25 19.37 -6.65
CA ASN A 107 10.74 20.60 -6.04
C ASN A 107 10.18 20.83 -4.63
N ALA A 108 9.31 19.96 -4.11
CA ALA A 108 8.86 20.04 -2.73
C ALA A 108 10.02 19.76 -1.78
N GLU A 109 10.27 20.68 -0.83
CA GLU A 109 11.32 20.57 0.18
C GLU A 109 10.69 20.65 1.57
N GLY A 110 11.38 20.08 2.57
CA GLY A 110 11.02 20.24 3.97
C GLY A 110 11.02 18.94 4.76
N ASN A 111 10.49 19.00 5.98
CA ASN A 111 10.33 17.82 6.82
C ASN A 111 9.08 17.04 6.39
N TYR A 112 9.28 15.97 5.62
CA TYR A 112 8.20 15.12 5.11
C TYR A 112 7.42 14.38 6.22
N GLN A 113 7.92 14.37 7.47
CA GLN A 113 7.38 13.58 8.59
C GLN A 113 7.28 12.08 8.26
N MET A 114 8.16 11.62 7.36
CA MET A 114 8.30 10.25 6.91
C MET A 114 9.66 10.02 6.24
N PRO A 115 10.07 8.76 6.05
CA PRO A 115 11.25 8.42 5.28
C PRO A 115 11.16 8.94 3.84
N GLN A 116 12.26 9.49 3.34
CA GLN A 116 12.35 10.15 2.04
C GLN A 116 12.03 9.22 0.86
N VAL A 117 12.42 7.95 0.93
CA VAL A 117 12.07 6.96 -0.12
C VAL A 117 10.56 6.71 -0.16
N ASP A 118 9.91 6.70 1.02
CA ASP A 118 8.47 6.49 1.11
C ASP A 118 7.73 7.74 0.63
N TRP A 119 8.21 8.94 0.99
CA TRP A 119 7.70 10.18 0.42
C TRP A 119 7.73 10.14 -1.10
N MET A 120 8.90 9.85 -1.68
CA MET A 120 9.10 9.84 -3.13
C MET A 120 8.09 8.94 -3.85
N ILE A 121 7.97 7.68 -3.44
CA ILE A 121 7.11 6.72 -4.15
C ILE A 121 5.63 6.91 -3.84
N LEU A 122 5.27 7.11 -2.56
CA LEU A 122 3.86 7.21 -2.15
C LEU A 122 3.21 8.51 -2.64
N SER A 123 3.94 9.63 -2.59
CA SER A 123 3.44 10.90 -3.13
C SER A 123 3.33 10.88 -4.64
N THR A 124 4.25 10.21 -5.36
CA THR A 124 4.16 10.07 -6.82
C THR A 124 2.95 9.25 -7.23
N LEU A 125 2.71 8.09 -6.60
CA LEU A 125 1.51 7.31 -6.87
C LEU A 125 0.26 8.14 -6.59
N ARG A 126 0.24 8.85 -5.46
CA ARG A 126 -0.91 9.68 -5.13
C ARG A 126 -1.15 10.80 -6.16
N GLU A 127 -0.10 11.49 -6.59
CA GLU A 127 -0.24 12.55 -7.60
C GLU A 127 -0.72 11.99 -8.95
N SER A 128 -0.30 10.79 -9.32
CA SER A 128 -0.64 10.17 -10.61
C SER A 128 -2.13 9.89 -10.80
N GLU A 129 -2.89 9.75 -9.71
CA GLU A 129 -4.34 9.48 -9.74
C GLU A 129 -5.18 10.73 -9.39
N ASN A 130 -4.55 11.83 -8.94
CA ASN A 130 -5.22 13.12 -8.68
C ASN A 130 -5.78 13.81 -9.95
N LEU A 131 -5.86 13.11 -11.09
CA LEU A 131 -6.48 13.63 -12.33
C LEU A 131 -8.01 13.76 -12.25
N LEU A 132 -8.68 13.20 -11.24
CA LEU A 132 -10.15 13.23 -11.15
C LEU A 132 -10.75 13.90 -9.89
N VAL A 133 -10.00 14.11 -8.79
CA VAL A 133 -10.50 14.86 -7.62
C VAL A 133 -9.35 15.60 -6.90
N PRO A 134 -9.29 16.94 -6.88
CA PRO A 134 -8.24 17.68 -6.18
C PRO A 134 -8.36 17.57 -4.65
N VAL A 135 -7.26 17.25 -3.96
CA VAL A 135 -7.17 17.36 -2.50
C VAL A 135 -6.95 18.84 -2.13
N GLN A 136 -7.85 19.40 -1.34
CA GLN A 136 -7.73 20.77 -0.84
C GLN A 136 -6.92 20.79 0.48
N PRO A 137 -5.75 21.47 0.54
CA PRO A 137 -4.86 21.45 1.70
C PRO A 137 -5.47 22.01 2.99
N ASN A 138 -6.44 22.93 2.87
CA ASN A 138 -7.07 23.64 3.98
C ASN A 138 -8.44 23.05 4.37
N SER A 139 -8.80 21.87 3.85
CA SER A 139 -10.05 21.22 4.25
C SER A 139 -9.93 20.64 5.67
N PRO A 140 -11.03 20.62 6.45
CA PRO A 140 -11.10 19.92 7.73
C PRO A 140 -10.52 18.51 7.63
N ASP A 141 -9.82 18.03 8.65
CA ASP A 141 -9.14 16.72 8.65
C ASP A 141 -10.05 15.57 8.17
N ILE A 142 -11.34 15.63 8.48
CA ILE A 142 -12.36 14.68 8.03
C ILE A 142 -12.51 14.67 6.51
N ILE A 143 -12.58 15.86 5.89
CA ILE A 143 -12.70 16.03 4.44
C ILE A 143 -11.38 15.71 3.74
N ARG A 144 -10.23 16.03 4.36
CA ARG A 144 -8.91 15.65 3.85
C ARG A 144 -8.70 14.12 3.89
N ASN A 145 -9.17 13.45 4.93
CA ASN A 145 -9.08 11.99 5.06
C ASN A 145 -10.08 11.25 4.16
N LEU A 146 -11.30 11.78 3.96
CA LEU A 146 -12.32 11.17 3.08
C LEU A 146 -12.12 11.50 1.60
N GLY A 147 -11.94 12.79 1.28
CA GLY A 147 -11.65 13.28 -0.07
C GLY A 147 -10.25 12.91 -0.55
N GLY A 148 -9.36 12.61 0.41
CA GLY A 148 -8.02 12.13 0.15
C GLY A 148 -7.84 10.62 0.25
N MET A 149 -8.90 9.82 0.30
CA MET A 149 -8.79 8.37 0.32
C MET A 149 -8.73 7.82 -1.10
N THR A 150 -7.74 6.97 -1.37
CA THR A 150 -7.62 6.24 -2.63
C THR A 150 -8.88 5.43 -2.88
N LYS A 151 -9.39 5.49 -4.10
CA LYS A 151 -10.62 4.85 -4.51
C LYS A 151 -10.36 3.39 -4.90
N PRO A 152 -11.35 2.49 -4.78
CA PRO A 152 -11.15 1.08 -5.09
C PRO A 152 -10.67 0.81 -6.52
N TRP A 153 -11.10 1.60 -7.51
CA TRP A 153 -10.64 1.45 -8.88
C TRP A 153 -9.16 1.82 -9.06
N GLU A 154 -8.66 2.85 -8.36
CA GLU A 154 -7.23 3.22 -8.38
C GLU A 154 -6.38 2.10 -7.78
N ILE A 155 -6.84 1.48 -6.69
CA ILE A 155 -6.20 0.29 -6.10
C ILE A 155 -6.20 -0.88 -7.10
N GLY A 156 -7.33 -1.12 -7.77
CA GLY A 156 -7.44 -2.16 -8.82
C GLY A 156 -6.47 -1.95 -9.98
N GLU A 157 -6.35 -0.72 -10.46
CA GLU A 157 -5.38 -0.36 -11.49
C GLU A 157 -3.95 -0.58 -11.00
N TRP A 158 -3.58 -0.17 -9.78
CA TRP A 158 -2.24 -0.43 -9.25
C TRP A 158 -1.95 -1.91 -8.98
N VAL A 159 -2.95 -2.71 -8.60
CA VAL A 159 -2.84 -4.17 -8.49
C VAL A 159 -2.45 -4.78 -9.84
N LYS A 160 -3.00 -4.28 -10.94
CA LYS A 160 -2.64 -4.70 -12.30
C LYS A 160 -1.28 -4.14 -12.74
N GLU A 161 -1.14 -2.83 -12.70
CA GLU A 161 -0.05 -2.07 -13.30
C GLU A 161 1.27 -2.23 -12.53
N ILE A 162 1.22 -2.25 -11.20
CA ILE A 162 2.40 -2.27 -10.34
C ILE A 162 2.67 -3.68 -9.82
N LEU A 163 1.65 -4.36 -9.28
CA LEU A 163 1.82 -5.71 -8.73
C LEU A 163 1.82 -6.80 -9.83
N GLY A 164 1.29 -6.52 -11.01
CA GLY A 164 1.38 -7.39 -12.18
C GLY A 164 0.28 -8.44 -12.32
N TYR A 165 -0.75 -8.37 -11.46
CA TYR A 165 -1.83 -9.35 -11.49
C TYR A 165 -2.74 -9.15 -12.70
N GLN A 166 -3.04 -10.26 -13.39
CA GLN A 166 -3.88 -10.24 -14.59
C GLN A 166 -5.36 -10.09 -14.27
N LYS A 167 -5.80 -10.64 -13.13
CA LYS A 167 -7.15 -10.48 -12.61
C LYS A 167 -7.12 -9.62 -11.36
N HIS A 168 -8.02 -8.64 -11.31
CA HIS A 168 -8.35 -7.95 -10.08
C HIS A 168 -9.88 -7.88 -9.94
N GLN A 169 -10.36 -7.94 -8.70
CA GLN A 169 -11.77 -7.83 -8.40
C GLN A 169 -11.95 -6.90 -7.21
N TYR A 170 -12.89 -5.96 -7.33
CA TYR A 170 -13.40 -5.24 -6.18
C TYR A 170 -14.71 -5.87 -5.69
N LYS A 171 -14.79 -6.12 -4.39
CA LYS A 171 -16.04 -6.50 -3.73
C LYS A 171 -16.42 -5.44 -2.72
N ASN A 172 -17.61 -4.88 -2.90
CA ASN A 172 -18.28 -4.11 -1.86
C ASN A 172 -18.92 -5.09 -0.88
N THR A 173 -18.58 -4.97 0.40
CA THR A 173 -19.02 -5.88 1.47
C THR A 173 -19.95 -5.19 2.46
N TYR A 174 -20.28 -3.92 2.23
CA TYR A 174 -21.16 -3.15 3.10
C TYR A 174 -22.57 -3.75 3.08
N LEU A 175 -23.06 -4.13 4.26
CA LEU A 175 -24.41 -4.69 4.56
C LEU A 175 -24.70 -6.12 4.10
N PHE A 176 -23.98 -6.72 3.14
CA PHE A 176 -24.16 -8.13 2.72
C PHE A 176 -22.87 -8.74 2.12
N GLY A 177 -22.64 -10.06 2.31
CA GLY A 177 -21.67 -10.84 1.52
C GLY A 177 -20.28 -11.06 2.14
N ASP A 178 -20.13 -10.78 3.42
CA ASP A 178 -18.90 -10.80 4.20
C ASP A 178 -18.29 -12.21 4.36
N LEU A 179 -19.08 -13.25 4.68
CA LEU A 179 -18.55 -14.63 4.81
C LEU A 179 -18.03 -15.21 3.48
N LYS A 180 -18.72 -14.94 2.38
CA LYS A 180 -18.28 -15.37 1.04
C LYS A 180 -17.05 -14.60 0.58
N ALA A 181 -17.00 -13.29 0.85
CA ALA A 181 -15.81 -12.49 0.59
C ALA A 181 -14.61 -13.00 1.41
N MET A 182 -14.80 -13.47 2.64
CA MET A 182 -13.74 -14.05 3.47
C MET A 182 -13.16 -15.35 2.90
N LEU A 183 -14.01 -16.24 2.40
CA LEU A 183 -13.56 -17.48 1.75
C LEU A 183 -12.74 -17.17 0.50
N GLU A 184 -13.21 -16.24 -0.32
CA GLU A 184 -12.49 -15.84 -1.54
C GLU A 184 -11.19 -15.09 -1.23
N VAL A 185 -11.15 -14.24 -0.20
CA VAL A 185 -9.90 -13.63 0.27
C VAL A 185 -8.90 -14.70 0.67
N SER A 186 -9.33 -15.71 1.41
CA SER A 186 -8.46 -16.80 1.84
C SER A 186 -7.98 -17.62 0.63
N GLU A 187 -8.85 -17.90 -0.34
CA GLU A 187 -8.48 -18.57 -1.59
C GLU A 187 -7.44 -17.78 -2.39
N VAL A 188 -7.66 -16.47 -2.57
CA VAL A 188 -6.74 -15.55 -3.25
C VAL A 188 -5.39 -15.51 -2.54
N LEU A 189 -5.36 -15.39 -1.22
CA LEU A 189 -4.09 -15.36 -0.48
C LEU A 189 -3.35 -16.69 -0.59
N ASN A 190 -4.07 -17.82 -0.51
CA ASN A 190 -3.48 -19.16 -0.61
C ASN A 190 -2.97 -19.49 -2.02
N SER A 191 -3.52 -18.88 -3.07
CA SER A 191 -2.97 -18.94 -4.44
C SER A 191 -1.75 -18.02 -4.65
N GLY A 192 -1.34 -17.29 -3.61
CA GLY A 192 -0.24 -16.34 -3.64
C GLY A 192 -0.65 -14.92 -3.99
N GLY A 193 -1.94 -14.64 -4.16
CA GLY A 193 -2.52 -13.34 -4.47
C GLY A 193 -2.35 -12.25 -3.39
N VAL A 194 -3.08 -11.15 -3.54
CA VAL A 194 -3.20 -10.07 -2.55
C VAL A 194 -4.66 -9.74 -2.26
N ALA A 195 -4.93 -9.30 -1.04
CA ALA A 195 -6.23 -8.79 -0.63
C ALA A 195 -6.05 -7.47 0.14
N LEU A 196 -6.55 -6.38 -0.43
CA LEU A 196 -6.41 -5.01 0.07
C LEU A 196 -7.79 -4.54 0.52
N ALA A 197 -7.98 -4.34 1.83
CA ALA A 197 -9.28 -4.04 2.40
C ALA A 197 -9.48 -2.55 2.68
N LEU A 198 -10.64 -2.04 2.29
CA LEU A 198 -11.16 -0.75 2.67
C LEU A 198 -11.96 -0.90 3.96
N ILE A 199 -11.55 -0.20 5.01
CA ILE A 199 -12.09 -0.39 6.35
C ILE A 199 -12.38 0.94 7.04
N ASN A 200 -13.14 0.88 8.13
CA ASN A 200 -13.11 1.90 9.16
C ASN A 200 -12.09 1.51 10.23
N ASP A 201 -11.00 2.27 10.34
CA ASP A 201 -9.90 1.97 11.26
C ASP A 201 -10.28 2.10 12.74
N GLY A 202 -11.16 3.05 13.11
CA GLY A 202 -11.65 3.21 14.48
C GLY A 202 -12.40 1.97 14.96
N GLY A 203 -13.38 1.53 14.16
CA GLY A 203 -14.18 0.35 14.49
C GLY A 203 -13.39 -0.95 14.39
N LEU A 204 -12.66 -1.17 13.29
CA LEU A 204 -12.05 -2.47 13.01
C LEU A 204 -10.68 -2.68 13.66
N LEU A 205 -9.84 -1.64 13.76
CA LEU A 205 -8.47 -1.77 14.30
C LEU A 205 -8.33 -1.31 15.75
N ARG A 206 -9.22 -0.43 16.21
CA ARG A 206 -9.14 0.14 17.57
C ARG A 206 -10.30 -0.29 18.48
N ASN A 207 -11.31 -0.98 17.94
CA ASN A 207 -12.55 -1.33 18.64
C ASN A 207 -13.18 -0.11 19.34
N GLN A 208 -13.19 1.03 18.64
CA GLN A 208 -13.73 2.29 19.12
C GLN A 208 -14.88 2.73 18.24
N PRO A 209 -15.90 3.44 18.79
CA PRO A 209 -16.90 4.09 17.98
C PRO A 209 -16.22 4.92 16.90
N PRO A 210 -16.55 4.68 15.62
CA PRO A 210 -15.83 5.33 14.55
C PRO A 210 -16.11 6.83 14.60
N ARG A 211 -15.06 7.66 14.47
CA ARG A 211 -15.21 9.13 14.42
C ARG A 211 -16.09 9.59 13.25
N ILE A 212 -16.16 8.77 12.21
CA ILE A 212 -16.98 8.96 11.01
C ILE A 212 -17.64 7.64 10.61
N PRO A 213 -18.93 7.60 10.24
CA PRO A 213 -19.64 6.37 9.85
C PRO A 213 -19.34 5.94 8.40
N TYR A 214 -18.11 6.17 7.93
CA TYR A 214 -17.64 5.94 6.56
C TYR A 214 -16.28 5.23 6.60
N PRO A 215 -15.82 4.60 5.50
CA PRO A 215 -14.49 4.03 5.48
C PRO A 215 -13.45 5.14 5.65
N SER A 216 -12.31 4.80 6.24
CA SER A 216 -11.26 5.75 6.60
C SER A 216 -9.86 5.29 6.22
N HIS A 217 -9.66 4.01 5.88
CA HIS A 217 -8.32 3.45 5.76
C HIS A 217 -8.24 2.22 4.85
N TRP A 218 -7.10 2.05 4.19
CA TRP A 218 -6.73 0.84 3.45
C TRP A 218 -5.73 0.02 4.26
N VAL A 219 -5.90 -1.30 4.26
CA VAL A 219 -4.98 -2.27 4.88
C VAL A 219 -4.70 -3.43 3.92
N SER A 220 -3.55 -4.09 4.06
CA SER A 220 -3.32 -5.37 3.38
C SER A 220 -3.65 -6.52 4.34
N ILE A 221 -4.44 -7.49 3.90
CA ILE A 221 -4.76 -8.70 4.67
C ILE A 221 -3.62 -9.71 4.48
N LEU A 222 -3.05 -10.20 5.59
CA LEU A 222 -1.84 -11.03 5.61
C LEU A 222 -2.10 -12.50 5.95
N SER A 223 -3.28 -12.82 6.46
CA SER A 223 -3.65 -14.17 6.88
C SER A 223 -5.03 -14.56 6.37
N ASP A 224 -5.31 -15.86 6.37
CA ASP A 224 -6.68 -16.35 6.28
C ASP A 224 -7.56 -15.68 7.33
N ILE A 225 -8.83 -15.49 6.99
CA ILE A 225 -9.82 -14.95 7.92
C ILE A 225 -10.49 -16.12 8.65
N SER A 226 -10.14 -16.26 9.92
CA SER A 226 -10.63 -17.32 10.79
C SER A 226 -11.92 -16.90 11.51
N ILE A 227 -12.90 -17.81 11.54
CA ILE A 227 -14.11 -17.67 12.37
C ILE A 227 -13.88 -18.52 13.62
N LEU A 228 -13.67 -17.88 14.77
CA LEU A 228 -13.26 -18.58 16.01
C LEU A 228 -14.45 -19.15 16.80
N SER A 229 -15.65 -18.61 16.58
CA SER A 229 -16.95 -19.04 17.12
C SER A 229 -18.06 -18.39 16.28
N THR A 230 -19.34 -18.72 16.48
CA THR A 230 -20.45 -18.20 15.63
C THR A 230 -20.50 -16.68 15.48
N ASN A 231 -19.80 -15.91 16.33
CA ASN A 231 -19.92 -14.46 16.36
C ASN A 231 -18.57 -13.70 16.31
N SER A 232 -17.42 -14.33 16.04
CA SER A 232 -16.14 -13.59 15.99
C SER A 232 -15.23 -13.93 14.82
N VAL A 233 -14.62 -12.89 14.26
CA VAL A 233 -13.76 -12.91 13.08
C VAL A 233 -12.34 -12.50 13.49
N LYS A 234 -11.34 -13.25 13.03
CA LYS A 234 -9.92 -13.00 13.32
C LYS A 234 -9.04 -13.11 12.08
N PHE A 235 -8.16 -12.13 11.89
CA PHE A 235 -7.15 -12.11 10.82
C PHE A 235 -6.02 -11.13 11.14
N GLU A 236 -4.95 -11.17 10.36
CA GLU A 236 -3.83 -10.23 10.47
C GLU A 236 -3.82 -9.28 9.29
N VAL A 237 -3.45 -8.03 9.56
CA VAL A 237 -3.30 -6.98 8.55
C VAL A 237 -1.97 -6.25 8.67
N TYR A 238 -1.46 -5.78 7.55
CA TYR A 238 -0.44 -4.74 7.52
C TYR A 238 -1.09 -3.35 7.52
N THR A 239 -0.62 -2.49 8.41
CA THR A 239 -1.02 -1.08 8.49
C THR A 239 0.00 -0.29 9.32
N TRP A 240 0.25 0.98 8.97
CA TRP A 240 1.13 1.89 9.71
C TRP A 240 2.48 1.28 10.13
N ALA A 241 3.20 0.70 9.17
CA ALA A 241 4.53 0.11 9.39
C ALA A 241 4.56 -1.05 10.41
N LYS A 242 3.46 -1.79 10.56
CA LYS A 242 3.39 -2.96 11.45
C LYS A 242 2.31 -3.95 11.02
N THR A 243 2.40 -5.14 11.60
CA THR A 243 1.30 -6.10 11.60
C THR A 243 0.36 -5.79 12.77
N MET A 244 -0.94 -5.86 12.53
CA MET A 244 -1.97 -5.80 13.56
C MET A 244 -2.88 -7.02 13.43
N GLN A 245 -3.22 -7.62 14.57
CA GLN A 245 -4.26 -8.63 14.63
C GLN A 245 -5.61 -7.94 14.78
N VAL A 246 -6.55 -8.29 13.93
CA VAL A 246 -7.95 -7.92 14.03
C VAL A 246 -8.68 -9.08 14.69
N GLN A 247 -9.42 -8.79 15.76
CA GLN A 247 -10.35 -9.72 16.39
C GLN A 247 -11.58 -8.94 16.84
N VAL A 248 -12.67 -9.10 16.12
CA VAL A 248 -13.92 -8.36 16.35
C VAL A 248 -15.12 -9.31 16.27
N ASP A 249 -16.26 -8.88 16.79
CA ASP A 249 -17.51 -9.60 16.54
C ASP A 249 -18.00 -9.41 15.09
N GLU A 250 -18.93 -10.26 14.67
CA GLU A 250 -19.49 -10.24 13.32
C GLU A 250 -20.20 -8.92 12.98
N VAL A 251 -20.84 -8.28 13.95
CA VAL A 251 -21.55 -7.01 13.75
C VAL A 251 -20.56 -5.89 13.47
N ALA A 252 -19.50 -5.79 14.28
CA ALA A 252 -18.41 -4.85 14.09
C ALA A 252 -17.69 -5.11 12.75
N PHE A 253 -17.45 -6.38 12.40
CA PHE A 253 -16.87 -6.75 11.10
C PHE A 253 -17.73 -6.23 9.93
N LYS A 254 -19.02 -6.58 9.90
CA LYS A 254 -19.97 -6.14 8.86
C LYS A 254 -20.12 -4.63 8.76
N THR A 255 -20.02 -3.94 9.88
CA THR A 255 -20.17 -2.48 9.95
C THR A 255 -18.91 -1.75 9.47
N HIS A 256 -17.74 -2.35 9.67
CA HIS A 256 -16.45 -1.66 9.50
C HIS A 256 -15.56 -2.23 8.39
N PHE A 257 -15.96 -3.34 7.76
CA PHE A 257 -15.32 -3.91 6.57
C PHE A 257 -16.13 -3.55 5.32
N TRP A 258 -15.67 -2.54 4.58
CA TRP A 258 -16.46 -1.89 3.52
C TRP A 258 -16.26 -2.50 2.14
N GLY A 259 -15.05 -3.01 1.89
CA GLY A 259 -14.79 -3.73 0.67
C GLY A 259 -13.37 -4.24 0.61
N VAL A 260 -13.09 -5.02 -0.42
CA VAL A 260 -11.76 -5.59 -0.66
C VAL A 260 -11.46 -5.58 -2.15
N VAL A 261 -10.25 -5.16 -2.49
CA VAL A 261 -9.66 -5.37 -3.82
C VAL A 261 -8.75 -6.57 -3.73
N MET A 262 -9.01 -7.57 -4.56
CA MET A 262 -8.23 -8.79 -4.65
C MET A 262 -7.47 -8.83 -5.97
N GLY A 263 -6.24 -9.33 -5.96
CA GLY A 263 -5.42 -9.54 -7.16
C GLY A 263 -4.81 -10.93 -7.14
N GLN A 264 -4.88 -11.65 -8.27
CA GLN A 264 -4.32 -13.00 -8.40
C GLN A 264 -3.85 -13.31 -9.82
N ASP A 265 -2.95 -14.29 -9.93
CA ASP A 265 -2.51 -14.88 -11.18
C ASP A 265 -3.46 -16.02 -11.54
N GLN A 266 -4.18 -15.89 -12.68
CA GLN A 266 -5.22 -16.79 -13.21
C GLN A 266 -6.30 -17.29 -12.24
#